data_AF-A0A077YZ13-F1
#
_entry.id   AF-A0A077YZ13-F1
#
_cell.length_a   1.000
_cell.length_b   1.000
_cell.length_c   1.000
_cell.angle_alpha   90.00
_cell.angle_beta   90.00
_cell.angle_gamma   90.00
#
_symmetry.space_group_name_H-M   'P 1'
#
loop_
_entity.id
_entity.type
_entity.pdbx_description
1 polymer ?
#
loop_
_entity_poly.entity_id
_entity_poly.type
_entity_poly.pdbx_seq_one_letter_code
_entity_poly.pdbx_strand_id
1 'polypeptide(L)'
;MSKIAADASDDVIKDPKKLEKYIKDRCSSTGGKEHRFCYYIGALPESASYIMNEVVRPLGWSMPPEKVCSRLKEKDGQICELRYDKSIDWKTVDLKKLKVKDLRKILDDWGETCRACSEKSDFIARVEELKPKHVREEL
;
A
#
# COMPACT_ATOMS: atom_id res chain seq x y z
N MET A 1 2.41 -6.97 2.03
CA MET A 1 3.31 -7.85 2.82
C MET A 1 4.76 -7.81 2.40
N SER A 2 5.12 -7.95 1.12
CA SER A 2 6.55 -7.97 0.72
C SER A 2 7.33 -6.74 1.21
N LYS A 3 6.71 -5.54 1.15
CA LYS A 3 7.30 -4.31 1.73
C LYS A 3 7.52 -4.40 3.25
N ILE A 4 6.57 -4.95 4.00
CA ILE A 4 6.68 -5.13 5.46
C ILE A 4 7.87 -6.03 5.80
N ALA A 5 8.02 -7.16 5.08
CA ALA A 5 9.11 -8.10 5.32
C ALA A 5 10.47 -7.59 4.85
N ALA A 6 10.50 -6.76 3.79
CA ALA A 6 11.74 -6.16 3.29
C ALA A 6 12.27 -5.03 4.19
N ASP A 7 11.37 -4.25 4.79
CA ASP A 7 11.73 -3.08 5.60
C ASP A 7 11.95 -3.42 7.09
N ALA A 8 11.63 -4.65 7.51
CA ALA A 8 11.86 -5.12 8.87
C ALA A 8 13.27 -5.69 9.04
N SER A 9 13.93 -5.40 10.17
CA SER A 9 15.22 -6.01 10.50
C SER A 9 15.07 -7.49 10.86
N ASP A 10 16.13 -8.27 10.69
CA ASP A 10 16.14 -9.71 11.00
C ASP A 10 15.78 -10.01 12.47
N ASP A 11 16.23 -9.19 13.42
CA ASP A 11 15.85 -9.26 14.84
C ASP A 11 14.34 -9.04 15.05
N VAL A 12 13.73 -8.12 14.29
CA VAL A 12 12.29 -7.87 14.34
C VAL A 12 11.53 -9.04 13.74
N ILE A 13 11.97 -9.58 12.60
CA ILE A 13 11.30 -10.68 11.91
C ILE A 13 11.29 -11.95 12.77
N LYS A 14 12.41 -12.26 13.45
CA LYS A 14 12.56 -13.49 14.25
C LYS A 14 11.80 -13.48 15.57
N ASP A 15 11.44 -12.32 16.10
CA ASP A 15 10.66 -12.21 17.33
C ASP A 15 9.19 -11.90 17.01
N PRO A 16 8.26 -12.83 17.28
CA PRO A 16 6.83 -12.63 16.99
C PRO A 16 6.23 -11.37 17.61
N LYS A 17 6.66 -10.99 18.82
CA LYS A 17 6.12 -9.81 19.51
C LYS A 17 6.66 -8.53 18.89
N LYS A 18 7.94 -8.50 18.51
CA LYS A 18 8.53 -7.35 17.81
C LYS A 18 7.91 -7.18 16.43
N LEU A 19 7.75 -8.26 15.66
CA LEU A 19 7.15 -8.22 14.34
C LEU A 19 5.68 -7.78 14.41
N GLU A 20 4.91 -8.32 15.37
CA GLU A 20 3.52 -7.90 15.57
C GLU A 20 3.42 -6.40 15.85
N LYS A 21 4.24 -5.90 16.76
CA LYS A 21 4.30 -4.47 17.09
C LYS A 21 4.69 -3.64 15.87
N TYR A 22 5.74 -4.04 15.14
CA TYR A 22 6.19 -3.36 13.93
C TYR A 22 5.09 -3.23 12.88
N ILE A 23 4.33 -4.31 12.64
CA ILE A 23 3.23 -4.32 11.68
C ILE A 23 2.09 -3.39 12.15
N LYS A 24 1.70 -3.46 13.43
CA LYS A 24 0.66 -2.60 14.01
C LYS A 24 1.05 -1.12 13.92
N ASP A 25 2.28 -0.77 14.28
CA ASP A 25 2.79 0.60 14.22
C ASP A 25 2.74 1.12 12.78
N ARG A 26 3.15 0.30 11.80
CA ARG A 26 3.08 0.66 10.38
C ARG A 26 1.65 0.82 9.86
N CYS A 27 0.72 0.02 10.36
CA CYS A 27 -0.68 0.07 9.98
C CYS A 27 -1.46 1.24 10.61
N SER A 28 -1.03 1.72 11.77
CA SER A 28 -1.73 2.79 12.51
C SER A 28 -1.86 4.12 11.74
N SER A 29 -0.92 4.41 10.84
CA SER A 29 -0.91 5.65 10.04
C SER A 29 -1.43 5.46 8.61
N THR A 30 -2.04 4.32 8.30
CA THR A 30 -2.46 3.99 6.93
C THR A 30 -3.91 4.39 6.67
N GLY A 31 -4.17 4.88 5.45
CA GLY A 31 -5.51 5.16 4.95
C GLY A 31 -5.87 4.28 3.74
N GLY A 32 -7.14 4.36 3.32
CA GLY A 32 -7.60 3.77 2.06
C GLY A 32 -7.43 2.24 1.98
N LYS A 33 -6.79 1.75 0.91
CA LYS A 33 -6.64 0.31 0.64
C LYS A 33 -5.64 -0.36 1.59
N GLU A 34 -4.59 0.35 1.98
CA GLU A 34 -3.60 -0.18 2.93
C GLU A 34 -4.25 -0.37 4.31
N HIS A 35 -5.12 0.55 4.73
CA HIS A 35 -5.91 0.38 5.96
C HIS A 35 -6.79 -0.87 5.91
N ARG A 36 -7.49 -1.12 4.79
CA ARG A 36 -8.28 -2.36 4.62
C ARG A 36 -7.40 -3.61 4.62
N PHE A 37 -6.21 -3.53 4.05
CA PHE A 37 -5.26 -4.63 4.10
C PHE A 37 -4.82 -4.91 5.53
N CYS A 38 -4.43 -3.87 6.28
CA CYS A 38 -4.12 -3.93 7.71
C CYS A 38 -5.26 -4.52 8.52
N TYR A 39 -6.50 -4.13 8.22
CA TYR A 39 -7.70 -4.72 8.81
C TYR A 39 -7.75 -6.24 8.61
N TYR A 40 -7.60 -6.70 7.37
CA TYR A 40 -7.71 -8.13 7.07
C TYR A 40 -6.56 -8.95 7.64
N ILE A 41 -5.35 -8.41 7.77
CA ILE A 41 -4.21 -9.16 8.32
C ILE A 41 -4.16 -9.20 9.86
N GLY A 42 -5.14 -8.61 10.56
CA GLY A 42 -5.13 -8.62 12.02
C GLY A 42 -4.34 -7.47 12.66
N ALA A 43 -3.97 -6.43 11.90
CA ALA A 43 -3.04 -5.40 12.34
C ALA A 43 -3.71 -4.14 12.93
N LEU A 44 -5.04 -4.08 12.98
CA LEU A 44 -5.78 -2.97 13.58
C LEU A 44 -6.50 -3.42 14.88
N PRO A 45 -6.83 -2.50 15.80
CA PRO A 45 -7.55 -2.81 17.04
C PRO A 45 -8.90 -3.52 16.82
N GLU A 46 -9.60 -3.17 15.74
CA GLU A 46 -10.88 -3.76 15.34
C GLU A 46 -10.75 -5.09 14.58
N SER A 47 -9.53 -5.51 14.26
CA SER A 47 -9.30 -6.73 13.49
C SER A 47 -9.40 -8.00 14.34
N ALA A 48 -9.67 -9.12 13.68
CA ALA A 48 -9.59 -10.44 14.31
C ALA A 48 -8.13 -10.79 14.66
N SER A 49 -7.80 -10.76 15.95
CA SER A 49 -6.45 -11.00 16.47
C SER A 49 -5.82 -12.33 16.04
N TYR A 50 -6.64 -13.35 15.77
CA TYR A 50 -6.15 -14.66 15.33
C TYR A 50 -5.48 -14.63 13.96
N ILE A 51 -5.90 -13.73 13.05
CA ILE A 51 -5.29 -13.63 11.71
C ILE A 51 -3.84 -13.14 11.81
N MET A 52 -3.56 -12.27 12.78
CA MET A 52 -2.21 -11.74 12.97
C MET A 52 -1.18 -12.85 13.25
N ASN A 53 -1.57 -13.90 13.99
CA ASN A 53 -0.72 -15.07 14.24
C ASN A 53 -0.39 -15.84 12.95
N GLU A 54 -1.29 -15.85 11.98
CA GLU A 54 -1.09 -16.48 10.66
C GLU A 54 -0.16 -15.66 9.74
N VAL A 55 0.14 -14.42 10.11
CA VAL A 55 1.12 -13.57 9.42
C VAL A 55 2.47 -13.63 10.13
N VAL A 56 2.47 -13.38 11.43
CA VAL A 56 3.68 -13.23 12.24
C VAL A 56 4.46 -14.53 12.34
N ARG A 57 3.80 -15.67 12.63
CA ARG A 57 4.50 -16.95 12.84
C ARG A 57 5.16 -17.44 11.54
N PRO A 58 4.47 -17.47 10.39
CA PRO A 58 5.13 -17.89 9.15
C PRO A 58 6.28 -16.97 8.74
N LEU A 59 6.12 -15.64 8.87
CA LEU A 59 7.21 -14.69 8.58
C LEU A 59 8.42 -14.92 9.48
N GLY A 60 8.21 -15.16 10.78
CA GLY A 60 9.29 -15.46 11.73
C GLY A 60 10.00 -16.80 11.48
N TRP A 61 9.35 -17.74 10.80
CA TRP A 61 9.98 -18.98 10.30
C TRP A 61 10.56 -18.83 8.89
N SER A 62 10.80 -17.59 8.46
CA SER A 62 11.35 -17.26 7.14
C SER A 62 10.49 -17.74 5.96
N MET A 63 9.18 -17.89 6.17
CA MET A 63 8.26 -18.17 5.06
C MET A 63 8.19 -16.94 4.14
N PRO A 64 8.35 -17.10 2.81
CA PRO A 64 8.25 -15.99 1.88
C PRO A 64 6.90 -15.27 2.00
N PRO A 65 6.85 -13.93 1.96
CA PRO A 65 5.60 -13.16 2.06
C PRO A 65 4.53 -13.59 1.06
N GLU A 66 4.91 -13.97 -0.15
CA GLU A 66 3.99 -14.47 -1.18
C GLU A 66 3.27 -15.75 -0.73
N LYS A 67 3.99 -16.65 -0.06
CA LYS A 67 3.43 -17.90 0.46
C LYS A 67 2.53 -17.65 1.67
N VAL A 68 2.88 -16.70 2.53
CA VAL A 68 1.99 -16.23 3.61
C VAL A 68 0.70 -15.69 3.01
N CYS A 69 0.79 -14.92 1.93
CA CYS A 69 -0.38 -14.31 1.26
C CYS A 69 -1.30 -15.38 0.71
N SER A 70 -0.72 -16.40 0.08
CA SER A 70 -1.45 -17.55 -0.43
C SER A 70 -2.22 -18.29 0.66
N ARG A 71 -1.64 -18.46 1.86
CA ARG A 71 -2.34 -19.09 2.99
C ARG A 71 -3.44 -18.22 3.56
N LEU A 72 -3.21 -16.92 3.65
CA LEU A 72 -4.23 -15.97 4.10
C LEU A 72 -5.43 -15.98 3.16
N LYS A 73 -5.20 -16.06 1.84
CA LYS A 73 -6.25 -16.20 0.82
C LYS A 73 -7.16 -17.41 1.06
N GLU A 74 -6.62 -18.53 1.53
CA GLU A 74 -7.40 -19.74 1.83
C GLU A 74 -8.33 -19.53 3.04
N LYS A 75 -7.98 -18.62 3.95
CA LYS A 75 -8.80 -18.29 5.14
C LYS A 75 -9.77 -17.14 4.89
N ASP A 76 -9.34 -16.14 4.14
CA ASP A 76 -10.10 -14.95 3.80
C ASP A 76 -9.79 -14.54 2.36
N GLY A 77 -10.70 -14.88 1.45
CA GLY A 77 -10.60 -14.55 0.03
C GLY A 77 -10.63 -13.04 -0.23
N GLN A 78 -11.18 -12.22 0.69
CA GLN A 78 -11.31 -10.77 0.53
C GLN A 78 -9.95 -10.07 0.50
N ILE A 79 -8.92 -10.66 1.12
CA ILE A 79 -7.54 -10.17 1.07
C ILE A 79 -7.05 -10.07 -0.38
N CYS A 80 -7.43 -11.02 -1.23
CA CYS A 80 -7.06 -11.02 -2.65
C CYS A 80 -7.96 -10.16 -3.52
N GLU A 81 -9.12 -9.73 -3.02
CA GLU A 81 -9.99 -8.79 -3.73
C GLU A 81 -9.48 -7.35 -3.62
N LEU A 82 -8.54 -7.08 -2.70
CA LEU A 82 -7.83 -5.81 -2.63
C LEU A 82 -6.94 -5.61 -3.86
N ARG A 83 -7.53 -4.97 -4.87
CA ARG A 83 -6.79 -4.50 -6.02
C ARG A 83 -6.21 -3.14 -5.70
N TYR A 84 -4.91 -3.09 -5.44
CA TYR A 84 -4.18 -1.83 -5.49
C TYR A 84 -4.18 -1.32 -6.92
N ASP A 85 -4.37 -0.03 -7.09
CA ASP A 85 -4.12 0.57 -8.39
C ASP A 85 -2.64 0.41 -8.70
N LYS A 86 -2.32 0.21 -9.98
CA LYS A 86 -0.93 0.15 -10.40
C LYS A 86 -0.26 1.43 -9.94
N SER A 87 0.78 1.30 -9.12
CA SER A 87 1.63 2.43 -8.78
C SER A 87 2.13 3.04 -10.08
N ILE A 88 2.00 4.35 -10.20
CA ILE A 88 2.49 5.06 -11.38
C ILE A 88 4.00 5.09 -11.30
N ASP A 89 4.66 4.53 -12.30
CA ASP A 89 6.11 4.60 -12.41
C ASP A 89 6.48 5.99 -12.92
N TRP A 90 6.78 6.91 -12.01
CA TRP A 90 7.01 8.32 -12.33
C TRP A 90 8.24 8.58 -13.20
N LYS A 91 9.15 7.58 -13.36
CA LYS A 91 10.32 7.63 -14.23
C LYS A 91 9.95 7.35 -15.69
N THR A 92 8.96 6.49 -15.94
CA THR A 92 8.58 6.06 -17.30
C THR A 92 7.16 6.45 -17.73
N VAL A 93 6.35 6.99 -16.81
CA VAL A 93 4.96 7.35 -17.09
C VAL A 93 4.88 8.44 -18.14
N ASP A 94 4.10 8.15 -19.18
CA ASP A 94 3.66 9.15 -20.14
C ASP A 94 2.26 9.64 -19.73
N LEU A 95 2.20 10.82 -19.10
CA LEU A 95 0.93 11.44 -18.67
C LEU A 95 -0.03 11.65 -19.84
N LYS A 96 0.47 11.76 -21.08
CA LYS A 96 -0.36 11.88 -22.28
C LYS A 96 -1.08 10.58 -22.62
N LYS A 97 -0.61 9.42 -22.15
CA LYS A 97 -1.27 8.11 -22.35
C LYS A 97 -2.33 7.80 -21.30
N LEU A 98 -2.31 8.48 -20.16
CA LEU A 98 -3.30 8.29 -19.09
C LEU A 98 -4.68 8.86 -19.49
N LYS A 99 -5.76 8.30 -18.95
CA LYS A 99 -7.10 8.89 -19.13
C LYS A 99 -7.29 10.01 -18.12
N VAL A 100 -8.20 10.96 -18.41
CA VAL A 100 -8.54 12.05 -17.47
C VAL A 100 -8.96 11.51 -16.10
N LYS A 101 -9.63 10.36 -16.07
CA LYS A 101 -9.99 9.66 -14.82
C LYS A 101 -8.77 9.28 -13.98
N ASP A 102 -7.70 8.80 -14.61
CA ASP A 102 -6.46 8.42 -13.92
C ASP A 102 -5.74 9.67 -13.40
N LEU A 103 -5.67 10.73 -14.22
CA LEU A 103 -5.08 12.01 -13.80
C LEU A 103 -5.83 12.64 -12.63
N ARG A 104 -7.16 12.62 -12.65
CA ARG A 104 -7.98 13.14 -11.54
C ARG A 104 -7.76 12.33 -10.26
N LYS A 105 -7.58 11.01 -10.39
CA LYS A 105 -7.27 10.14 -9.27
C LYS A 105 -5.92 10.44 -8.65
N ILE A 106 -4.88 10.71 -9.45
CA ILE A 106 -3.57 11.14 -8.93
C ILE A 106 -3.70 12.38 -8.07
N LEU A 107 -4.43 13.39 -8.57
CA LEU A 107 -4.65 14.63 -7.83
C LEU A 107 -5.43 14.37 -6.53
N ASP A 108 -6.48 13.55 -6.57
CA ASP A 108 -7.26 13.15 -5.40
C ASP A 108 -6.40 12.40 -4.36
N ASP A 109 -5.56 11.46 -4.80
CA ASP A 109 -4.61 10.72 -3.96
C ASP A 109 -3.57 11.66 -3.31
N TRP A 110 -3.26 12.79 -3.95
CA TRP A 110 -2.41 13.86 -3.41
C TRP A 110 -3.15 14.87 -2.53
N GLY A 111 -4.48 14.76 -2.41
CA GLY A 111 -5.32 15.73 -1.70
C GLY A 111 -5.53 17.04 -2.47
N GLU A 112 -5.23 17.05 -3.76
CA GLU A 112 -5.24 18.22 -4.63
C GLU A 112 -6.51 18.20 -5.50
N THR A 113 -7.27 19.29 -5.49
CA THR A 113 -8.43 19.43 -6.36
C THR A 113 -8.16 20.43 -7.47
N CYS A 114 -8.21 20.01 -8.73
CA CYS A 114 -8.20 20.95 -9.84
C CYS A 114 -9.62 21.37 -10.21
N ARG A 115 -10.08 22.52 -9.67
CA ARG A 115 -11.41 23.07 -9.96
C ARG A 115 -11.50 23.74 -11.34
N ALA A 116 -10.36 24.16 -11.91
CA ALA A 116 -10.28 24.86 -13.19
C ALA A 116 -9.82 23.98 -14.37
N CYS A 117 -9.59 22.67 -14.15
CA CYS A 117 -9.19 21.76 -15.23
C CYS A 117 -10.41 21.29 -16.02
N SER A 118 -10.55 21.73 -17.27
CA SER A 118 -11.59 21.27 -18.20
C SER A 118 -11.06 20.29 -19.23
N GLU A 119 -9.83 20.49 -19.68
CA GLU A 119 -9.20 19.69 -20.73
C GLU A 119 -8.14 18.75 -20.15
N LYS A 120 -7.82 17.69 -20.91
CA LYS A 120 -6.79 16.73 -20.50
C LYS A 120 -5.43 17.40 -20.28
N SER A 121 -5.10 18.41 -21.09
CA SER A 121 -3.89 19.23 -20.96
C SER A 121 -3.80 19.91 -19.60
N ASP A 122 -4.90 20.46 -19.08
CA ASP A 122 -4.94 21.13 -17.78
C ASP A 122 -4.59 20.15 -16.64
N PHE A 123 -5.17 18.94 -16.69
CA PHE A 123 -4.89 17.89 -15.71
C PHE A 123 -3.42 17.45 -15.75
N ILE A 124 -2.84 17.32 -16.96
CA ILE A 124 -1.43 16.95 -17.12
C ILE A 124 -0.54 18.04 -16.52
N ALA A 125 -0.76 19.31 -16.88
CA ALA A 125 0.02 20.43 -16.36
C ALA A 125 -0.03 20.51 -14.83
N ARG A 126 -1.22 20.31 -14.24
CA ARG A 126 -1.39 20.30 -12.78
C ARG A 126 -0.63 19.14 -12.13
N VAL A 127 -0.67 17.95 -12.72
CA VAL A 127 0.08 16.79 -12.22
C VAL A 127 1.59 17.02 -12.32
N GLU A 128 2.09 17.61 -13.41
CA GLU A 128 3.52 17.93 -13.56
C GLU A 128 4.00 18.98 -12.56
N GLU A 129 3.21 20.02 -12.29
CA GLU A 129 3.54 21.04 -11.28
C GLU A 129 3.64 20.46 -9.87
N LEU A 130 2.75 19.53 -9.53
CA LEU A 130 2.66 18.91 -8.21
C LEU A 130 3.58 17.69 -8.05
N LYS A 131 3.98 17.05 -9.15
CA LYS A 131 4.89 15.90 -9.17
C LYS A 131 6.09 16.07 -8.23
N PRO A 132 6.91 17.14 -8.28
CA PRO A 132 8.07 17.28 -7.39
C PRO A 132 7.71 17.44 -5.90
N LYS A 133 6.47 17.83 -5.56
CA LYS A 133 6.03 17.96 -4.17
C LYS A 133 5.58 16.63 -3.56
N HIS A 134 4.97 15.76 -4.37
CA HIS A 134 4.35 14.51 -3.89
C HIS A 134 5.16 13.26 -4.25
N VAL A 135 5.97 13.32 -5.30
CA VAL A 135 6.82 12.22 -5.76
C VAL A 135 8.24 12.53 -5.34
N ARG A 136 8.70 11.88 -4.28
CA ARG A 136 10.13 11.86 -3.97
C ARG A 136 10.79 10.94 -4.99
N GLU A 137 11.56 11.52 -5.90
CA GLU A 137 12.46 10.75 -6.76
C GLU A 137 13.51 10.11 -5.83
N GLU A 138 13.31 8.84 -5.48
CA GLU A 138 14.38 8.02 -4.95
C GLU A 138 15.37 7.83 -6.10
N LEU A 139 16.51 8.55 -5.97
CA LEU A 139 17.66 8.48 -6.86
C LEU A 139 17.99 7.02 -7.20
#